data_AF-A0A8A1V0W3-F1
#
_entry.id   AF-A0A8A1V0W3-F1
#
_cell.length_a   1.000
_cell.length_b   1.000
_cell.length_c   1.000
_cell.angle_alpha   90.00
_cell.angle_beta   90.00
_cell.angle_gamma   90.00
#
_symmetry.space_group_name_H-M   'P 1'
#
loop_
_entity.id
_entity.type
_entity.pdbx_description
1 polymer ?
#
loop_
_entity_poly.entity_id
_entity_poly.type
_entity_poly.pdbx_seq_one_letter_code
_entity_poly.pdbx_strand_id
1 'polypeptide(L)'
;MAAGALLIAGVSLVALTGCGNSASGNGDNADSAASAPPAGKNGGKQLSKLLWMGDSIAEAEAPALEAAVKAGGAEFKSIASAGGGTVVKGEGPTAKFAEDTYKELANTAKTFHPDVIAYQVTTYDWGTAAQQTSSYEHLAKVAKDAGAELVIVSAPPFKIDDFYKSHEAAIKSAPKAAQDAAAKNAGQARFFDAAALWGTDSAAAKAQRSQDGIHTCQQGAAAFANWFGGQLSRHYSFTPAAPEKWAKGPWTGSKVYGQLKCG
;
A
#
# COMPACT_ATOMS: atom_id res chain seq x y z
N MET A 1 70.34 -26.56 -2.95
CA MET A 1 69.10 -26.91 -2.21
C MET A 1 67.98 -26.86 -3.26
N ALA A 2 67.77 -27.84 -4.16
CA ALA A 2 67.27 -29.22 -3.98
C ALA A 2 66.01 -29.24 -3.10
N ALA A 3 64.84 -29.79 -3.44
CA ALA A 3 64.28 -30.57 -4.56
C ALA A 3 62.72 -30.35 -4.45
N GLY A 4 61.88 -30.37 -5.47
CA GLY A 4 61.52 -31.51 -6.33
C GLY A 4 60.49 -32.43 -5.66
N ALA A 5 59.23 -32.43 -6.12
CA ALA A 5 58.36 -33.62 -6.21
C ALA A 5 57.03 -33.30 -6.92
N LEU A 6 56.54 -34.31 -7.65
CA LEU A 6 55.51 -34.33 -8.69
C LEU A 6 54.40 -35.33 -8.27
N LEU A 7 53.20 -35.19 -8.86
CA LEU A 7 52.09 -36.17 -9.01
C LEU A 7 51.22 -36.40 -7.74
N ILE A 8 49.90 -36.66 -7.79
CA ILE A 8 49.09 -37.56 -8.65
C ILE A 8 47.62 -37.06 -8.71
N ALA A 9 46.92 -37.36 -9.80
CA ALA A 9 45.49 -37.14 -10.02
C ALA A 9 44.58 -38.09 -9.20
N GLY A 10 43.38 -37.62 -8.83
CA GLY A 10 42.33 -38.49 -8.27
C GLY A 10 40.95 -37.85 -8.39
N VAL A 11 40.13 -38.37 -9.31
CA VAL A 11 38.70 -38.08 -9.41
C VAL A 11 37.96 -38.92 -8.38
N SER A 12 37.13 -38.29 -7.55
CA SER A 12 36.04 -38.96 -6.83
C SER A 12 34.81 -38.06 -6.79
N LEU A 13 33.86 -38.34 -7.68
CA LEU A 13 32.46 -37.98 -7.51
C LEU A 13 31.90 -38.89 -6.41
N VAL A 14 31.42 -38.30 -5.31
CA VAL A 14 30.47 -38.95 -4.40
C VAL A 14 29.26 -38.05 -4.26
N ALA A 15 28.11 -38.64 -4.56
CA ALA A 15 26.80 -38.01 -4.57
C ALA A 15 26.17 -37.96 -3.17
N LEU A 16 25.42 -36.86 -2.94
CA LEU A 16 24.15 -36.73 -2.21
C LEU A 16 23.94 -37.49 -0.88
N THR A 17 23.88 -36.70 0.21
CA THR A 17 22.86 -36.70 1.30
C THR A 17 23.05 -35.36 2.04
N GLY A 18 22.07 -34.54 2.41
CA GLY A 18 20.79 -34.85 3.06
C GLY A 18 20.83 -34.31 4.50
N CYS A 19 19.90 -33.41 4.82
CA CYS A 19 19.54 -32.87 6.16
C CYS A 19 20.48 -31.84 6.83
N GLY A 20 19.88 -30.72 7.24
CA GLY A 20 20.58 -29.58 7.83
C GLY A 20 20.77 -29.66 9.35
N ASN A 21 21.49 -28.67 9.88
CA ASN A 21 21.10 -27.88 11.04
C ASN A 21 22.04 -26.66 11.15
N SER A 22 21.51 -25.59 11.72
CA SER A 22 22.09 -24.26 11.93
C SER A 22 23.52 -24.21 12.49
N ALA A 23 24.32 -23.25 12.01
CA ALA A 23 25.41 -22.65 12.77
C ALA A 23 25.66 -21.20 12.34
N SER A 24 25.77 -20.34 13.35
CA SER A 24 25.94 -18.89 13.34
C SER A 24 27.25 -18.42 12.68
N GLY A 25 27.20 -17.28 12.00
CA GLY A 25 28.39 -16.60 11.49
C GLY A 25 28.10 -15.13 11.14
N ASN A 26 28.75 -14.23 11.86
CA ASN A 26 28.66 -12.76 11.79
C ASN A 26 29.48 -12.23 10.61
N GLY A 27 28.98 -11.26 9.83
CA GLY A 27 29.77 -10.60 8.78
C GLY A 27 29.01 -9.63 7.86
N ASP A 28 29.27 -8.35 8.10
CA ASP A 28 28.96 -7.07 7.42
C ASP A 28 28.42 -6.95 5.98
N ASN A 29 27.71 -5.83 5.81
CA ASN A 29 27.43 -5.01 4.61
C ASN A 29 26.38 -5.49 3.58
N ALA A 30 25.27 -4.75 3.49
CA ALA A 30 24.90 -3.98 2.29
C ALA A 30 23.51 -3.33 2.43
N ASP A 31 23.40 -2.09 1.94
CA ASP A 31 22.17 -1.36 1.68
C ASP A 31 21.08 -2.25 1.08
N SER A 32 20.06 -2.55 1.89
CA SER A 32 18.84 -3.17 1.39
C SER A 32 17.94 -2.10 0.79
N ALA A 33 18.28 -1.63 -0.40
CA ALA A 33 17.27 -1.16 -1.34
C ALA A 33 16.32 -2.34 -1.56
N ALA A 34 15.08 -2.19 -1.11
CA ALA A 34 14.07 -3.25 -1.14
C ALA A 34 13.87 -3.76 -2.57
N SER A 35 14.52 -4.88 -2.88
CA SER A 35 14.35 -5.58 -4.14
C SER A 35 12.94 -6.18 -4.15
N ALA A 36 12.17 -5.87 -5.19
CA ALA A 36 10.84 -6.41 -5.38
C ALA A 36 10.89 -7.95 -5.37
N PRO A 37 10.00 -8.64 -4.63
CA PRO A 37 9.97 -10.09 -4.62
C PRO A 37 9.64 -10.64 -6.03
N PRO A 38 10.13 -11.84 -6.39
CA PRO A 38 9.87 -12.44 -7.69
C PRO A 38 8.36 -12.62 -7.91
N ALA A 39 7.91 -12.30 -9.13
CA ALA A 39 6.52 -12.42 -9.55
C ALA A 39 6.04 -13.87 -9.42
N GLY A 40 5.22 -14.15 -8.42
CA GLY A 40 4.50 -15.41 -8.33
C GLY A 40 3.42 -15.45 -9.38
N LYS A 41 3.35 -16.53 -10.17
CA LYS A 41 2.14 -16.89 -10.94
C LYS A 41 1.06 -17.35 -9.96
N ASN A 42 0.57 -16.45 -9.12
CA ASN A 42 -0.52 -16.75 -8.22
C ASN A 42 -1.81 -16.59 -9.02
N GLY A 43 -2.63 -17.64 -9.06
CA GLY A 43 -3.91 -17.68 -9.79
C GLY A 43 -5.00 -16.78 -9.19
N GLY A 44 -4.64 -15.58 -8.74
CA GLY A 44 -5.57 -14.53 -8.31
C GLY A 44 -6.21 -13.82 -9.50
N LYS A 45 -7.28 -13.05 -9.22
CA LYS A 45 -8.01 -12.27 -10.23
C LYS A 45 -7.04 -11.39 -11.02
N GLN A 46 -7.28 -11.25 -12.32
CA GLN A 46 -6.52 -10.33 -13.17
C GLN A 46 -6.74 -8.89 -12.69
N LEU A 47 -5.64 -8.14 -12.51
CA LEU A 47 -5.70 -6.70 -12.27
C LEU A 47 -5.42 -5.97 -13.58
N SER A 48 -6.47 -5.47 -14.22
CA SER A 48 -6.37 -4.61 -15.41
C SER A 48 -6.75 -3.17 -15.09
N LYS A 49 -7.62 -2.93 -14.09
CA LYS A 49 -8.08 -1.60 -13.71
C LYS A 49 -8.12 -1.43 -12.18
N LEU A 50 -7.39 -0.44 -11.69
CA LEU A 50 -7.35 -0.07 -10.26
C LEU A 50 -8.01 1.30 -10.04
N LEU A 51 -9.00 1.35 -9.14
CA LEU A 51 -9.56 2.60 -8.62
C LEU A 51 -8.97 2.89 -7.24
N TRP A 52 -8.31 4.03 -7.08
CA TRP A 52 -7.68 4.48 -5.82
C TRP A 52 -8.51 5.55 -5.11
N MET A 53 -8.70 5.40 -3.81
CA MET A 53 -9.55 6.25 -2.98
C MET A 53 -8.90 6.53 -1.62
N GLY A 54 -9.26 7.67 -1.02
CA GLY A 54 -8.84 8.09 0.30
C GLY A 54 -8.86 9.62 0.41
N ASP A 55 -8.19 10.17 1.42
CA ASP A 55 -8.14 11.62 1.67
C ASP A 55 -6.93 12.30 1.01
N SER A 56 -6.44 13.40 1.58
CA SER A 56 -5.28 14.12 1.09
C SER A 56 -3.98 13.30 1.13
N ILE A 57 -3.85 12.31 2.01
CA ILE A 57 -2.69 11.40 2.01
C ILE A 57 -2.73 10.53 0.76
N ALA A 58 -3.91 9.95 0.47
CA ALA A 58 -4.12 9.15 -0.73
C ALA A 58 -3.95 9.97 -2.02
N GLU A 59 -4.35 11.24 -2.00
CA GLU A 59 -4.13 12.19 -3.11
C GLU A 59 -2.63 12.43 -3.34
N ALA A 60 -1.84 12.59 -2.28
CA ALA A 60 -0.39 12.75 -2.37
C ALA A 60 0.33 11.49 -2.89
N GLU A 61 -0.23 10.31 -2.66
CA GLU A 61 0.29 9.02 -3.13
C GLU A 61 -0.12 8.71 -4.59
N ALA A 62 -1.24 9.27 -5.06
CA ALA A 62 -1.84 8.95 -6.35
C ALA A 62 -0.91 9.14 -7.57
N PRO A 63 -0.10 10.22 -7.70
CA PRO A 63 0.76 10.39 -8.89
C PRO A 63 1.80 9.27 -9.05
N ALA A 64 2.43 8.83 -7.96
CA ALA A 64 3.39 7.74 -7.98
C ALA A 64 2.71 6.39 -8.24
N LEU A 65 1.55 6.15 -7.64
CA LEU A 65 0.75 4.95 -7.87
C LEU A 65 0.31 4.84 -9.33
N GLU A 66 -0.18 5.93 -9.91
CA GLU A 66 -0.60 5.97 -11.31
C GLU A 66 0.56 5.57 -12.23
N ALA A 67 1.75 6.15 -12.02
CA ALA A 67 2.94 5.84 -12.80
C ALA A 67 3.33 4.36 -12.67
N ALA A 68 3.37 3.82 -11.45
CA ALA A 68 3.75 2.45 -11.17
C ALA A 68 2.75 1.43 -11.76
N VAL A 69 1.46 1.66 -11.57
CA VAL A 69 0.38 0.77 -12.02
C VAL A 69 0.29 0.75 -13.54
N LYS A 70 0.36 1.92 -14.19
CA LYS A 70 0.38 2.01 -15.66
C LYS A 70 1.63 1.38 -16.26
N ALA A 71 2.79 1.55 -15.64
CA ALA A 71 4.00 0.88 -16.09
C ALA A 71 3.90 -0.66 -15.96
N GLY A 72 3.13 -1.16 -15.00
CA GLY A 72 2.78 -2.58 -14.84
C GLY A 72 1.69 -3.08 -15.81
N GLY A 73 1.17 -2.22 -16.69
CA GLY A 73 0.20 -2.58 -17.72
C GLY A 73 -1.28 -2.51 -17.29
N ALA A 74 -1.59 -1.96 -16.12
CA ALA A 74 -2.96 -1.75 -15.67
C ALA A 74 -3.40 -0.29 -15.80
N GLU A 75 -4.68 -0.07 -16.09
CA GLU A 75 -5.30 1.25 -16.01
C GLU A 75 -5.44 1.69 -14.54
N PHE A 76 -5.35 2.99 -14.32
CA PHE A 76 -5.45 3.59 -13.00
C PHE A 76 -6.39 4.79 -13.06
N LYS A 77 -7.25 4.92 -12.05
CA LYS A 77 -8.02 6.13 -11.78
C LYS A 77 -7.99 6.42 -10.29
N SER A 78 -7.89 7.68 -9.91
CA SER A 78 -8.06 8.10 -8.52
C SER A 78 -9.28 8.99 -8.36
N ILE A 79 -9.99 8.79 -7.25
CA ILE A 79 -10.99 9.70 -6.70
C ILE A 79 -10.64 10.09 -5.27
N ALA A 80 -9.36 10.02 -4.90
CA ALA A 80 -8.86 10.55 -3.63
C ALA A 80 -9.15 12.06 -3.56
N SER A 81 -9.41 12.55 -2.35
CA SER A 81 -9.93 13.91 -2.16
C SER A 81 -9.34 14.58 -0.93
N ALA A 82 -8.55 15.62 -1.12
CA ALA A 82 -8.09 16.47 -0.03
C ALA A 82 -9.25 17.13 0.72
N GLY A 83 -9.28 16.92 2.04
CA GLY A 83 -10.39 17.38 2.90
C GLY A 83 -11.65 16.54 2.82
N GLY A 84 -11.59 15.32 2.25
CA GLY A 84 -12.73 14.41 2.14
C GLY A 84 -12.29 12.96 2.02
N GLY A 85 -12.94 12.19 1.15
CA GLY A 85 -12.51 10.85 0.79
C GLY A 85 -12.86 9.74 1.79
N THR A 86 -13.27 10.09 3.00
CA THR A 86 -13.78 9.13 3.99
C THR A 86 -15.01 8.38 3.47
N VAL A 87 -15.18 7.14 3.92
CA VAL A 87 -16.41 6.34 3.73
C VAL A 87 -17.20 6.16 5.03
N VAL A 88 -16.69 6.68 6.15
CA VAL A 88 -17.31 6.56 7.47
C VAL A 88 -18.23 7.74 7.71
N LYS A 89 -19.52 7.45 7.85
CA LYS A 89 -20.53 8.46 8.23
C LYS A 89 -20.47 8.74 9.73
N GLY A 90 -19.46 9.51 10.10
CA GLY A 90 -19.28 10.07 11.44
C GLY A 90 -20.19 11.26 11.77
N GLU A 91 -19.89 11.92 12.88
CA GLU A 91 -20.52 13.19 13.25
C GLU A 91 -19.89 14.39 12.51
N GLY A 92 -20.64 15.48 12.41
CA GLY A 92 -20.15 16.71 11.79
C GLY A 92 -19.94 16.57 10.27
N PRO A 93 -18.84 17.10 9.71
CA PRO A 93 -18.67 17.20 8.26
C PRO A 93 -18.43 15.85 7.56
N THR A 94 -18.00 14.82 8.29
CA THR A 94 -17.66 13.50 7.70
C THR A 94 -18.87 12.79 7.12
N ALA A 95 -20.09 13.03 7.62
CA ALA A 95 -21.31 12.48 7.03
C ALA A 95 -21.49 12.95 5.57
N LYS A 96 -21.31 14.26 5.32
CA LYS A 96 -21.40 14.84 3.98
C LYS A 96 -20.24 14.41 3.09
N PHE A 97 -19.02 14.34 3.63
CA PHE A 97 -17.86 13.85 2.90
C PHE A 97 -18.06 12.41 2.43
N ALA A 98 -18.54 11.53 3.30
CA ALA A 98 -18.84 10.14 2.94
C ALA A 98 -19.92 10.05 1.86
N GLU A 99 -20.97 10.87 1.91
CA GLU A 99 -21.99 10.92 0.86
C GLU A 99 -21.42 11.33 -0.50
N ASP A 100 -20.57 12.35 -0.53
CA ASP A 100 -19.90 12.79 -1.75
C ASP A 100 -18.95 11.72 -2.28
N THR A 101 -18.18 11.07 -1.40
CA THR A 101 -17.30 9.93 -1.74
C THR A 101 -18.10 8.80 -2.38
N TYR A 102 -19.22 8.38 -1.79
CA TYR A 102 -20.05 7.30 -2.35
C TYR A 102 -20.70 7.68 -3.67
N LYS A 103 -21.09 8.95 -3.86
CA LYS A 103 -21.63 9.44 -5.14
C LYS A 103 -20.58 9.38 -6.25
N GLU A 104 -19.36 9.84 -5.96
CA GLU A 104 -18.25 9.82 -6.92
C GLU A 104 -17.81 8.38 -7.21
N LEU A 105 -17.73 7.53 -6.19
CA LEU A 105 -17.47 6.10 -6.33
C LEU A 105 -18.50 5.42 -7.23
N ALA A 106 -19.80 5.66 -6.99
CA ALA A 106 -20.85 5.06 -7.80
C ALA A 106 -20.76 5.48 -9.28
N ASN A 107 -20.48 6.76 -9.55
CA ASN A 107 -20.30 7.27 -10.91
C ASN A 107 -19.03 6.69 -11.58
N THR A 108 -17.92 6.68 -10.85
CA THR A 108 -16.64 6.18 -11.38
C THR A 108 -16.67 4.67 -11.58
N ALA A 109 -17.23 3.88 -10.66
CA ALA A 109 -17.36 2.44 -10.81
C ALA A 109 -18.19 2.05 -12.05
N LYS A 110 -19.27 2.80 -12.35
CA LYS A 110 -20.11 2.60 -13.54
C LYS A 110 -19.42 2.91 -14.87
N THR A 111 -18.41 3.78 -14.87
CA THR A 111 -17.76 4.26 -16.10
C THR A 111 -16.38 3.64 -16.31
N PHE A 112 -15.66 3.39 -15.22
CA PHE A 112 -14.31 2.85 -15.24
C PHE A 112 -14.28 1.33 -15.13
N HIS A 113 -15.29 0.71 -14.50
CA HIS A 113 -15.39 -0.74 -14.27
C HIS A 113 -14.11 -1.33 -13.64
N PRO A 114 -13.74 -0.91 -12.41
CA PRO A 114 -12.51 -1.38 -11.78
C PRO A 114 -12.54 -2.88 -11.46
N ASP A 115 -11.38 -3.55 -11.58
CA ASP A 115 -11.21 -4.91 -11.06
C ASP A 115 -11.02 -4.90 -9.55
N VAL A 116 -10.35 -3.86 -9.06
CA VAL A 116 -10.03 -3.59 -7.66
C VAL A 116 -10.36 -2.15 -7.34
N ILE A 117 -11.09 -1.95 -6.25
CA ILE A 117 -11.24 -0.67 -5.57
C ILE A 117 -10.32 -0.72 -4.36
N ALA A 118 -9.36 0.20 -4.30
CA ALA A 118 -8.42 0.32 -3.20
C ALA A 118 -8.71 1.61 -2.43
N TYR A 119 -8.96 1.46 -1.14
CA TYR A 119 -9.29 2.54 -0.21
C TYR A 119 -8.25 2.63 0.89
N GLN A 120 -7.58 3.77 0.99
CA GLN A 120 -6.75 4.09 2.14
C GLN A 120 -7.65 4.59 3.28
N VAL A 121 -7.55 3.96 4.44
CA VAL A 121 -8.16 4.47 5.68
C VAL A 121 -7.76 5.92 5.86
N THR A 122 -8.73 6.80 6.10
CA THR A 122 -8.48 8.24 6.08
C THR A 122 -8.20 8.80 7.46
N THR A 123 -7.61 9.98 7.50
CA THR A 123 -7.53 10.81 8.71
C THR A 123 -8.91 11.28 9.19
N TYR A 124 -9.98 11.09 8.39
CA TYR A 124 -11.36 11.53 8.61
C TYR A 124 -12.35 10.41 8.92
N ASP A 125 -11.90 9.16 9.12
CA ASP A 125 -12.77 8.03 9.46
C ASP A 125 -13.28 8.11 10.92
N TRP A 126 -13.83 9.26 11.29
CA TRP A 126 -14.24 9.67 12.62
C TRP A 126 -15.58 9.06 12.99
N GLY A 127 -15.56 7.83 13.49
CA GLY A 127 -16.72 7.20 14.07
C GLY A 127 -16.32 6.25 15.18
N THR A 128 -17.30 5.69 15.87
CA THR A 128 -17.08 4.54 16.74
C THR A 128 -16.52 3.37 15.91
N ALA A 129 -15.81 2.45 16.56
CA ALA A 129 -15.29 1.25 15.88
C ALA A 129 -16.39 0.44 15.16
N ALA A 130 -17.61 0.44 15.70
CA ALA A 130 -18.77 -0.19 15.07
C ALA A 130 -19.20 0.53 13.78
N GLN A 131 -19.27 1.87 13.80
CA GLN A 131 -19.55 2.67 12.59
C GLN A 131 -18.48 2.50 11.52
N GLN A 132 -17.20 2.50 11.92
CA GLN A 132 -16.07 2.25 11.01
C GLN A 132 -16.20 0.88 10.35
N THR A 133 -16.34 -0.18 11.16
CA THR A 133 -16.48 -1.56 10.67
C THR A 133 -17.66 -1.68 9.70
N SER A 134 -18.84 -1.18 10.08
CA SER A 134 -20.04 -1.20 9.23
C SER A 134 -19.83 -0.45 7.90
N SER A 135 -19.12 0.68 7.93
CA SER A 135 -18.83 1.47 6.73
C SER A 135 -17.87 0.75 5.79
N TYR A 136 -16.86 0.06 6.31
CA TYR A 136 -15.95 -0.76 5.52
C TYR A 136 -16.62 -2.02 4.95
N GLU A 137 -17.51 -2.65 5.72
CA GLU A 137 -18.36 -3.76 5.22
C GLU A 137 -19.30 -3.26 4.11
N HIS A 138 -19.87 -2.05 4.26
CA HIS A 138 -20.68 -1.43 3.21
C HIS A 138 -19.85 -1.16 1.95
N LEU A 139 -18.63 -0.62 2.09
CA LEU A 139 -17.72 -0.43 0.96
C LEU A 139 -17.38 -1.76 0.26
N ALA A 140 -17.20 -2.85 1.02
CA ALA A 140 -16.97 -4.18 0.45
C ALA A 140 -18.16 -4.65 -0.40
N LYS A 141 -19.39 -4.37 0.07
CA LYS A 141 -20.61 -4.63 -0.71
C LYS A 141 -20.67 -3.76 -1.97
N VAL A 142 -20.35 -2.47 -1.89
CA VAL A 142 -20.33 -1.58 -3.06
C VAL A 142 -19.33 -2.07 -4.10
N ALA A 143 -18.13 -2.51 -3.68
CA ALA A 143 -17.14 -3.08 -4.58
C ALA A 143 -17.66 -4.36 -5.26
N LYS A 144 -18.26 -5.27 -4.47
CA LYS A 144 -18.89 -6.49 -4.99
C LYS A 144 -19.96 -6.20 -6.04
N ASP A 145 -20.86 -5.26 -5.75
CA ASP A 145 -21.96 -4.89 -6.64
C ASP A 145 -21.43 -4.25 -7.94
N ALA A 146 -20.23 -3.67 -7.92
CA ALA A 146 -19.51 -3.18 -9.10
C ALA A 146 -18.68 -4.25 -9.84
N GLY A 147 -18.64 -5.49 -9.35
CA GLY A 147 -17.81 -6.57 -9.90
C GLY A 147 -16.31 -6.46 -9.53
N ALA A 148 -15.96 -5.57 -8.60
CA ALA A 148 -14.61 -5.36 -8.12
C ALA A 148 -14.33 -6.15 -6.83
N GLU A 149 -13.06 -6.39 -6.50
CA GLU A 149 -12.63 -6.70 -5.13
C GLU A 149 -12.32 -5.40 -4.37
N LEU A 150 -12.43 -5.43 -3.03
CA LEU A 150 -12.00 -4.34 -2.17
C LEU A 150 -10.62 -4.61 -1.56
N VAL A 151 -9.73 -3.65 -1.66
CA VAL A 151 -8.50 -3.58 -0.87
C VAL A 151 -8.60 -2.39 0.07
N ILE A 152 -8.51 -2.60 1.37
CA ILE A 152 -8.40 -1.55 2.38
C ILE A 152 -6.95 -1.46 2.82
N VAL A 153 -6.38 -0.27 2.85
CA VAL A 153 -4.98 -0.03 3.20
C VAL A 153 -4.91 0.82 4.46
N SER A 154 -4.07 0.48 5.44
CA SER A 154 -3.83 1.40 6.55
C SER A 154 -3.14 2.68 6.05
N ALA A 155 -3.57 3.83 6.58
CA ALA A 155 -2.82 5.07 6.40
C ALA A 155 -1.45 4.97 7.08
N PRO A 156 -0.44 5.74 6.62
CA PRO A 156 0.72 6.01 7.45
C PRO A 156 0.25 6.54 8.82
N PRO A 157 0.92 6.21 9.94
CA PRO A 157 0.62 6.85 11.23
C PRO A 157 0.76 8.38 11.08
N PHE A 158 0.30 9.25 11.95
CA PHE A 158 0.60 10.69 11.82
C PHE A 158 0.52 11.37 13.17
N LYS A 159 1.10 12.56 13.28
CA LYS A 159 1.03 13.31 14.53
C LYS A 159 -0.41 13.77 14.77
N ILE A 160 -0.96 13.38 15.90
CA ILE A 160 -2.25 13.92 16.38
C ILE A 160 -2.00 15.33 16.89
N ASP A 161 -2.37 16.32 16.09
CA ASP A 161 -2.35 17.74 16.46
C ASP A 161 -3.68 18.15 17.11
N ASP A 162 -3.84 19.45 17.38
CA ASP A 162 -5.04 19.98 18.00
C ASP A 162 -6.31 19.80 17.16
N PHE A 163 -6.18 19.71 15.82
CA PHE A 163 -7.31 19.44 14.93
C PHE A 163 -7.81 18.00 15.09
N TYR A 164 -6.88 17.03 15.20
CA TYR A 164 -7.23 15.62 15.33
C TYR A 164 -7.48 15.14 16.77
N LYS A 165 -7.15 15.95 17.78
CA LYS A 165 -7.16 15.56 19.19
C LYS A 165 -8.52 15.03 19.68
N SER A 166 -9.63 15.64 19.26
CA SER A 166 -10.98 15.17 19.59
C SER A 166 -11.36 13.84 18.93
N HIS A 167 -10.60 13.41 17.93
CA HIS A 167 -10.87 12.23 17.11
C HIS A 167 -9.80 11.13 17.27
N GLU A 168 -8.86 11.29 18.20
CA GLU A 168 -7.74 10.37 18.41
C GLU A 168 -8.19 8.91 18.60
N ALA A 169 -9.26 8.69 19.37
CA ALA A 169 -9.79 7.35 19.59
C ALA A 169 -10.28 6.69 18.28
N ALA A 170 -10.97 7.46 17.43
CA ALA A 170 -11.44 6.98 16.13
C ALA A 170 -10.27 6.69 15.18
N ILE A 171 -9.28 7.58 15.13
CA ILE A 171 -8.07 7.40 14.31
C ILE A 171 -7.33 6.12 14.71
N LYS A 172 -7.19 5.87 16.02
CA LYS A 172 -6.55 4.64 16.53
C LYS A 172 -7.35 3.37 16.26
N SER A 173 -8.68 3.42 16.28
CA SER A 173 -9.51 2.24 16.05
C SER A 173 -9.67 1.87 14.57
N ALA A 174 -9.53 2.83 13.66
CA ALA A 174 -9.85 2.65 12.24
C ALA A 174 -9.08 1.50 11.55
N PRO A 175 -7.75 1.32 11.74
CA PRO A 175 -7.03 0.20 11.11
C PRO A 175 -7.54 -1.17 11.57
N LYS A 176 -7.84 -1.32 12.86
CA LYS A 176 -8.37 -2.59 13.39
C LYS A 176 -9.79 -2.86 12.89
N ALA A 177 -10.64 -1.84 12.83
CA ALA A 177 -11.99 -1.94 12.27
C ALA A 177 -11.95 -2.32 10.77
N ALA A 178 -11.01 -1.76 10.00
CA ALA A 178 -10.79 -2.10 8.60
C ALA A 178 -10.34 -3.56 8.43
N GLN A 179 -9.40 -4.01 9.26
CA GLN A 179 -8.94 -5.39 9.28
C GLN A 179 -10.10 -6.36 9.60
N ASP A 180 -10.93 -6.04 10.60
CA ASP A 180 -12.07 -6.87 11.00
C ASP A 180 -13.15 -6.94 9.91
N ALA A 181 -13.46 -5.81 9.28
CA ALA A 181 -14.39 -5.76 8.15
C ALA A 181 -13.89 -6.60 6.96
N ALA A 182 -12.59 -6.51 6.64
CA ALA A 182 -11.98 -7.31 5.58
C ALA A 182 -12.00 -8.81 5.92
N ALA A 183 -11.70 -9.19 7.17
CA ALA A 183 -11.73 -10.57 7.62
C ALA A 183 -13.13 -11.19 7.53
N LYS A 184 -14.18 -10.44 7.89
CA LYS A 184 -15.59 -10.87 7.76
C LYS A 184 -16.04 -11.02 6.31
N ASN A 185 -15.41 -10.28 5.39
CA ASN A 185 -15.69 -10.32 3.95
C ASN A 185 -14.56 -11.03 3.18
N ALA A 186 -13.95 -12.04 3.79
CA ALA A 186 -12.85 -12.79 3.18
C ALA A 186 -13.22 -13.29 1.78
N GLY A 187 -12.31 -13.09 0.82
CA GLY A 187 -12.53 -13.41 -0.60
C GLY A 187 -13.15 -12.28 -1.42
N GLN A 188 -13.76 -11.28 -0.78
CA GLN A 188 -14.29 -10.07 -1.43
C GLN A 188 -13.51 -8.81 -1.01
N ALA A 189 -13.02 -8.78 0.22
CA ALA A 189 -12.23 -7.69 0.77
C ALA A 189 -10.91 -8.21 1.37
N ARG A 190 -9.88 -7.36 1.33
CA ARG A 190 -8.57 -7.62 1.92
C ARG A 190 -8.08 -6.37 2.64
N PHE A 191 -7.27 -6.58 3.68
CA PHE A 191 -6.60 -5.50 4.39
C PHE A 191 -5.10 -5.60 4.16
N PHE A 192 -4.49 -4.53 3.66
CA PHE A 192 -3.04 -4.40 3.53
C PHE A 192 -2.53 -3.46 4.61
N ASP A 193 -1.74 -4.01 5.53
CA ASP A 193 -1.13 -3.22 6.58
C ASP A 193 0.17 -2.56 6.10
N ALA A 194 0.10 -1.26 5.83
CA ALA A 194 1.22 -0.43 5.44
C ALA A 194 2.18 -0.12 6.60
N ALA A 195 1.93 -0.58 7.83
CA ALA A 195 2.86 -0.42 8.94
C ALA A 195 4.23 -1.09 8.69
N ALA A 196 4.29 -2.11 7.81
CA ALA A 196 5.56 -2.69 7.39
C ALA A 196 6.45 -1.70 6.61
N LEU A 197 5.83 -0.76 5.88
CA LEU A 197 6.50 0.31 5.15
C LEU A 197 6.80 1.48 6.08
N TRP A 198 5.79 1.95 6.82
CA TRP A 198 5.84 3.23 7.52
C TRP A 198 6.21 3.15 9.01
N GLY A 199 6.19 1.96 9.58
CA GLY A 199 6.14 1.77 11.03
C GLY A 199 4.75 2.06 11.59
N THR A 200 4.63 1.90 12.90
CA THR A 200 3.37 2.09 13.64
C THR A 200 3.30 3.42 14.38
N ASP A 201 4.38 4.22 14.33
CA ASP A 201 4.50 5.48 15.06
C ASP A 201 4.80 6.65 14.12
N SER A 202 4.25 7.83 14.43
CA SER A 202 4.43 9.02 13.60
C SER A 202 5.89 9.50 13.49
N ALA A 203 6.73 9.19 14.50
CA ALA A 203 8.16 9.49 14.54
C ALA A 203 9.03 8.35 14.00
N ALA A 204 8.44 7.29 13.41
CA ALA A 204 9.20 6.21 12.82
C ALA A 204 10.11 6.74 11.70
N ALA A 205 11.40 6.45 11.79
CA ALA A 205 12.41 6.90 10.81
C ALA A 205 12.16 6.39 9.37
N LYS A 206 11.33 5.36 9.21
CA LYS A 206 10.92 4.81 7.91
C LYS A 206 9.82 5.62 7.22
N ALA A 207 9.09 6.46 7.96
CA ALA A 207 8.02 7.27 7.41
C ALA A 207 8.59 8.46 6.64
N GLN A 208 8.80 8.30 5.33
CA GLN A 208 9.24 9.36 4.41
C GLN A 208 8.11 10.38 4.19
N ARG A 209 7.88 11.20 5.22
CA ARG A 209 6.83 12.20 5.28
C ARG A 209 7.27 13.55 4.76
N SER A 210 6.27 14.37 4.49
CA SER A 210 6.44 15.80 4.34
C SER A 210 6.70 16.46 5.69
N GLN A 211 7.14 17.72 5.65
CA GLN A 211 7.44 18.52 6.86
C GLN A 211 6.22 18.77 7.75
N ASP A 212 4.99 18.60 7.26
CA ASP A 212 3.78 18.73 8.08
C ASP A 212 3.53 17.53 9.02
N GLY A 213 4.28 16.44 8.88
CA GLY A 213 4.15 15.24 9.72
C GLY A 213 2.88 14.42 9.48
N ILE A 214 2.06 14.76 8.48
CA ILE A 214 0.82 14.07 8.12
C ILE A 214 0.99 13.39 6.76
N HIS A 215 1.32 14.16 5.74
CA HIS A 215 1.31 13.66 4.38
C HIS A 215 2.61 12.95 4.00
N THR A 216 2.47 12.04 3.06
CA THR A 216 3.59 11.40 2.38
C THR A 216 4.31 12.41 1.49
N CYS A 217 5.65 12.50 1.56
CA CYS A 217 6.41 13.32 0.61
C CYS A 217 6.68 12.55 -0.69
N GLN A 218 7.31 13.17 -1.67
CA GLN A 218 7.60 12.54 -2.96
C GLN A 218 8.28 11.17 -2.87
N GLN A 219 9.35 11.06 -2.07
CA GLN A 219 10.09 9.81 -1.88
C GLN A 219 9.21 8.76 -1.23
N GLY A 220 8.41 9.18 -0.24
CA GLY A 220 7.43 8.32 0.39
C GLY A 220 6.37 7.81 -0.60
N ALA A 221 5.91 8.65 -1.52
CA ALA A 221 4.90 8.24 -2.50
C ALA A 221 5.47 7.16 -3.44
N ALA A 222 6.75 7.28 -3.83
CA ALA A 222 7.45 6.22 -4.56
C ALA A 222 7.61 4.94 -3.71
N ALA A 223 8.00 5.07 -2.44
CA ALA A 223 8.13 3.92 -1.55
C ALA A 223 6.80 3.18 -1.36
N PHE A 224 5.70 3.93 -1.21
CA PHE A 224 4.34 3.41 -1.15
C PHE A 224 3.94 2.70 -2.44
N ALA A 225 4.13 3.33 -3.59
CA ALA A 225 3.78 2.74 -4.88
C ALA A 225 4.52 1.43 -5.14
N ASN A 226 5.80 1.35 -4.77
CA ASN A 226 6.59 0.12 -4.88
C ASN A 226 6.08 -0.97 -3.92
N TRP A 227 5.84 -0.63 -2.66
CA TRP A 227 5.31 -1.58 -1.67
C TRP A 227 3.91 -2.08 -2.07
N PHE A 228 3.01 -1.17 -2.46
CA PHE A 228 1.64 -1.49 -2.83
C PHE A 228 1.59 -2.35 -4.10
N GLY A 229 2.42 -2.07 -5.12
CA GLY A 229 2.58 -2.94 -6.27
C GLY A 229 2.99 -4.36 -5.88
N GLY A 230 3.94 -4.50 -4.95
CA GLY A 230 4.34 -5.79 -4.41
C GLY A 230 3.24 -6.51 -3.61
N GLN A 231 2.35 -5.79 -2.93
CA GLN A 231 1.15 -6.38 -2.32
C GLN A 231 0.17 -6.86 -3.40
N LEU A 232 -0.10 -6.03 -4.40
CA LEU A 232 -0.98 -6.38 -5.50
C LEU A 232 -0.51 -7.65 -6.22
N SER A 233 0.79 -7.79 -6.50
CA SER A 233 1.33 -8.97 -7.19
C SER A 233 1.25 -10.27 -6.40
N ARG A 234 1.14 -10.19 -5.06
CA ARG A 234 0.97 -11.38 -4.22
C ARG A 234 -0.46 -11.92 -4.30
N HIS A 235 -1.43 -11.05 -4.55
CA HIS A 235 -2.86 -11.35 -4.45
C HIS A 235 -3.60 -11.37 -5.79
N TYR A 236 -3.07 -10.69 -6.80
CA TYR A 236 -3.66 -10.52 -8.11
C TYR A 236 -2.68 -10.98 -9.19
N SER A 237 -3.21 -11.38 -10.35
CA SER A 237 -2.40 -11.58 -11.55
C SER A 237 -1.94 -10.23 -12.09
N PHE A 238 -0.89 -9.69 -11.47
CA PHE A 238 -0.28 -8.40 -11.75
C PHE A 238 1.24 -8.51 -11.61
N THR A 239 1.98 -7.98 -12.57
CA THR A 239 3.44 -7.89 -12.49
C THR A 239 3.83 -6.43 -12.33
N PRO A 240 4.28 -6.00 -11.14
CA PRO A 240 4.73 -4.63 -10.92
C PRO A 240 5.91 -4.33 -11.84
N ALA A 241 5.89 -3.16 -12.46
CA ALA A 241 7.05 -2.70 -13.20
C ALA A 241 8.22 -2.40 -12.25
N ALA A 242 9.42 -2.73 -12.71
CA ALA A 242 10.64 -2.36 -12.00
C ALA A 242 10.71 -0.83 -11.80
N PRO A 243 11.14 -0.33 -10.63
CA PRO A 243 11.18 1.11 -10.32
C PRO A 243 11.84 1.98 -11.39
N GLU A 244 12.85 1.48 -12.09
CA GLU A 244 13.56 2.22 -13.16
C GLU A 244 12.64 2.64 -14.31
N LYS A 245 11.49 1.97 -14.49
CA LYS A 245 10.52 2.27 -15.53
C LYS A 245 9.53 3.38 -15.18
N TRP A 246 9.37 3.70 -13.91
CA TRP A 246 8.29 4.59 -13.46
C TRP A 246 8.68 5.56 -12.35
N ALA A 247 9.68 5.24 -11.52
CA ALA A 247 10.08 6.06 -10.37
C ALA A 247 10.72 7.40 -10.76
N LYS A 248 10.98 7.60 -12.06
CA LYS A 248 11.36 8.87 -12.68
C LYS A 248 10.30 9.23 -13.72
N GLY A 249 9.96 10.50 -13.86
CA GLY A 249 9.06 10.96 -14.91
C GLY A 249 8.12 12.08 -14.47
N PRO A 250 7.13 12.44 -15.29
CA PRO A 250 6.31 13.64 -15.07
C PRO A 250 5.63 13.70 -13.69
N TRP A 251 5.27 12.56 -13.10
CA TRP A 251 4.65 12.52 -11.77
C TRP A 251 5.53 13.15 -10.69
N THR A 252 6.86 13.13 -10.85
CA THR A 252 7.80 13.73 -9.90
C THR A 252 7.66 15.25 -9.83
N GLY A 253 7.09 15.87 -10.87
CA GLY A 253 6.77 17.30 -10.92
C GLY A 253 5.34 17.63 -10.53
N SER A 254 4.56 16.67 -10.00
CA SER A 254 3.18 16.93 -9.56
C SER A 254 3.13 18.07 -8.56
N LYS A 255 2.16 18.98 -8.72
CA LYS A 255 1.98 20.18 -7.88
C LYS A 255 1.94 19.84 -6.39
N VAL A 256 1.38 18.69 -6.04
CA VAL A 256 1.26 18.21 -4.66
C VAL A 256 2.63 18.14 -3.96
N TYR A 257 3.69 17.74 -4.66
CA TYR A 257 5.05 17.65 -4.09
C TYR A 257 5.78 19.00 -4.00
N GLY A 258 5.31 20.02 -4.73
CA GLY A 258 5.80 21.38 -4.54
C GLY A 258 5.45 21.94 -3.16
N GLN A 259 4.32 21.47 -2.61
CA GLN A 259 3.83 21.82 -1.27
C GLN A 259 4.32 20.82 -0.21
N LEU A 260 4.26 19.52 -0.52
CA LEU A 260 4.66 18.43 0.36
C LEU A 260 6.12 18.01 0.14
N LYS A 261 7.04 18.94 0.37
CA LYS A 261 8.48 18.68 0.26
C LYS A 261 8.91 17.63 1.28
N CYS A 262 9.86 16.78 0.92
CA CYS A 262 10.46 15.88 1.89
C CYS A 262 11.22 16.66 2.97
N GLY A 263 11.00 16.25 4.21
CA GLY A 263 11.68 16.76 5.40
C GLY A 263 13.07 16.18 5.59
#